data_AF-A0A937T0E9-F1
#
_entry.id   AF-A0A937T0E9-F1
#
_cell.length_a   1.000
_cell.length_b   1.000
_cell.length_c   1.000
_cell.angle_alpha   90.00
_cell.angle_beta   90.00
_cell.angle_gamma   90.00
#
_symmetry.space_group_name_H-M   'P 1'
#
loop_
_entity.id
_entity.type
_entity.pdbx_description
1 polymer ?
#
loop_
_entity_poly.entity_id
_entity_poly.type
_entity_poly.pdbx_seq_one_letter_code
_entity_poly.pdbx_strand_id
1 'polypeptide(L)'
;MNKSCMIVVGGLSLVLALTWQNAVAIAAEAAVFEMREVSAFEEAKNNEKLSGQLLEGQYAFCEAEPSDEVKKYPKLNSSKPLYGTTTFDASYFAPGAGLQFHFVIDASGTEKATKEESPSLLDTLAKSLGGGGSTEKKPAPKYDRLYFDVNRDFDLTNDPALTLMKEPPVGLRPTDATSVSLGEHQKVFDYLTVKFDHGPEVGTRPLRILPLLETGEVYGGMAYMKFLLPVVRKGDIRIGSREYTAVLAQSDLITGRFDRPATGLYLTPKDGKAEARSLWGGEWLSMMRKADGQLYTVKASPTGDKLFVEPYQGAYGFFEVGPGGRNIDKLGASGLLISEGESLFTVGEIASHFSAEKTPRQRLPEGNYQPMMLTVDFGRLEVSLMPNYMAEDGTERTDVKPAFNIAVRKDKPFVLDFSNKPNVTFISPRPEETFKPGDSVSISAMLVDQKLDLMIRDIKDTTKKERELTYTDEQGNPVTVPNYASLDPTVTITDSSGKQVASGKMPFG
;
A
#
# COMPACT_ATOMS: atom_id res chain seq x y z
N MET A 1 36.16 -1.90 -88.89
CA MET A 1 35.48 -0.59 -89.07
C MET A 1 34.42 -0.47 -87.98
N ASN A 2 34.51 0.55 -87.11
CA ASN A 2 33.46 1.21 -86.30
C ASN A 2 32.47 0.32 -85.52
N LYS A 3 32.13 0.51 -84.24
CA LYS A 3 32.30 1.58 -83.25
C LYS A 3 31.95 0.97 -81.87
N SER A 4 32.55 1.54 -80.82
CA SER A 4 32.32 1.26 -79.41
C SER A 4 30.88 1.51 -78.94
N CYS A 5 30.43 0.81 -77.88
CA CYS A 5 29.68 1.44 -76.79
C CYS A 5 29.84 0.66 -75.46
N MET A 6 30.25 1.39 -74.43
CA MET A 6 30.46 0.97 -73.04
C MET A 6 29.17 0.44 -72.38
N ILE A 7 29.31 -0.59 -71.54
CA ILE A 7 28.38 -0.90 -70.45
C ILE A 7 29.05 -0.46 -69.15
N VAL A 8 28.46 0.54 -68.49
CA VAL A 8 28.87 1.03 -67.17
C VAL A 8 28.06 0.29 -66.10
N VAL A 9 28.78 -0.22 -65.11
CA VAL A 9 28.28 -0.78 -63.85
C VAL A 9 27.75 0.37 -62.97
N GLY A 10 26.51 0.26 -62.49
CA GLY A 10 25.91 1.21 -61.55
C GLY A 10 25.18 0.46 -60.43
N GLY A 11 25.77 0.48 -59.23
CA GLY A 11 25.25 -0.17 -58.03
C GLY A 11 23.97 0.48 -57.50
N LEU A 12 23.06 -0.37 -57.02
CA LEU A 12 21.85 0.02 -56.31
C LEU A 12 22.18 0.12 -54.81
N SER A 13 22.45 1.32 -54.31
CA SER A 13 22.47 1.60 -52.88
C SER A 13 21.07 2.02 -52.44
N LEU A 14 20.39 1.11 -51.74
CA LEU A 14 19.09 1.34 -51.11
C LEU A 14 19.31 2.23 -49.86
N VAL A 15 19.05 3.53 -49.99
CA VAL A 15 18.97 4.45 -48.84
C VAL A 15 17.56 4.32 -48.25
N LEU A 16 17.43 3.57 -47.15
CA LEU A 16 16.25 3.63 -46.28
C LEU A 16 16.27 4.98 -45.56
N ALA A 17 15.56 5.96 -46.10
CA ALA A 17 15.20 7.16 -45.36
C ALA A 17 14.09 6.80 -44.37
N LEU A 18 14.46 6.49 -43.13
CA LEU A 18 13.58 6.51 -41.96
C LEU A 18 13.08 7.96 -41.76
N THR A 19 11.95 8.30 -42.35
CA THR A 19 11.23 9.52 -42.00
C THR A 19 10.58 9.31 -40.64
N TRP A 20 11.28 9.72 -39.58
CA TRP A 20 10.65 10.05 -38.30
C TRP A 20 9.65 11.18 -38.57
N GLN A 21 8.38 10.83 -38.72
CA GLN A 21 7.31 11.80 -38.61
C GLN A 21 7.35 12.35 -37.19
N ASN A 22 7.88 13.56 -37.05
CA ASN A 22 7.68 14.40 -35.89
C ASN A 22 6.17 14.64 -35.77
N ALA A 23 5.48 13.78 -35.02
CA ALA A 23 4.22 14.14 -34.40
C ALA A 23 4.56 15.31 -33.47
N VAL A 24 4.26 16.53 -33.92
CA VAL A 24 4.26 17.70 -33.04
C VAL A 24 3.16 17.42 -32.04
N ALA A 25 3.53 16.88 -30.88
CA ALA A 25 2.65 16.81 -29.73
C ALA A 25 2.26 18.25 -29.41
N ILE A 26 1.02 18.61 -29.75
CA ILE A 26 0.42 19.84 -29.22
C ILE A 26 0.46 19.65 -27.71
N ALA A 27 1.28 20.45 -27.03
CA ALA A 27 1.34 20.41 -25.58
C ALA A 27 -0.06 20.69 -25.04
N ALA A 28 -0.70 19.66 -24.47
CA ALA A 28 -2.03 19.82 -23.91
C ALA A 28 -1.96 20.86 -22.78
N GLU A 29 -2.79 21.90 -22.84
CA GLU A 29 -2.82 22.93 -21.81
C GLU A 29 -3.27 22.35 -20.46
N ALA A 30 -2.84 23.01 -19.37
CA ALA A 30 -3.34 22.73 -18.04
C ALA A 30 -4.88 22.79 -18.04
N ALA A 31 -5.52 21.79 -17.46
CA ALA A 31 -6.97 21.66 -17.44
C ALA A 31 -7.49 21.51 -16.01
N VAL A 32 -8.64 22.13 -15.76
CA VAL A 32 -9.36 22.03 -14.49
C VAL A 32 -10.69 21.32 -14.75
N PHE A 33 -10.99 20.32 -13.92
CA PHE A 33 -12.18 19.50 -14.02
C PHE A 33 -12.98 19.60 -12.73
N GLU A 34 -14.27 19.81 -12.85
CA GLU A 34 -15.19 19.84 -11.72
C GLU A 34 -15.50 18.40 -11.27
N MET A 35 -15.51 18.22 -9.96
CA MET A 35 -15.77 16.95 -9.30
C MET A 35 -16.98 17.11 -8.39
N ARG A 36 -17.91 16.17 -8.44
CA ARG A 36 -19.10 16.17 -7.59
C ARG A 36 -18.96 15.16 -6.45
N GLU A 37 -19.54 15.50 -5.31
CA GLU A 37 -19.70 14.56 -4.22
C GLU A 37 -20.72 13.47 -4.60
N VAL A 38 -20.37 12.21 -4.35
CA VAL A 38 -21.25 11.06 -4.52
C VAL A 38 -21.08 10.08 -3.36
N SER A 39 -22.05 9.19 -3.15
CA SER A 39 -21.94 8.14 -2.13
C SER A 39 -20.86 7.13 -2.50
N ALA A 40 -19.95 6.86 -1.57
CA ALA A 40 -18.94 5.82 -1.71
C ALA A 40 -19.57 4.43 -1.86
N PHE A 41 -20.63 4.15 -1.09
CA PHE A 41 -21.29 2.85 -1.07
C PHE A 41 -22.08 2.53 -2.34
N GLU A 42 -22.80 3.52 -2.90
CA GLU A 42 -23.45 3.33 -4.20
C GLU A 42 -22.43 3.24 -5.34
N GLU A 43 -21.31 3.96 -5.27
CA GLU A 43 -20.24 3.81 -6.27
C GLU A 43 -19.62 2.42 -6.21
N ALA A 44 -19.27 1.93 -5.01
CA ALA A 44 -18.74 0.58 -4.79
C ALA A 44 -19.68 -0.49 -5.33
N LYS A 45 -20.97 -0.38 -5.02
CA LYS A 45 -22.02 -1.30 -5.50
C LYS A 45 -22.16 -1.31 -7.02
N ASN A 46 -22.05 -0.15 -7.66
CA ASN A 46 -22.23 -0.01 -9.11
C ASN A 46 -20.92 -0.26 -9.89
N ASN A 47 -19.78 -0.37 -9.21
CA ASN A 47 -18.47 -0.56 -9.80
C ASN A 47 -17.67 -1.59 -8.99
N GLU A 48 -17.90 -2.87 -9.30
CA GLU A 48 -17.23 -4.02 -8.69
C GLU A 48 -15.70 -3.86 -8.66
N LYS A 49 -15.10 -3.27 -9.71
CA LYS A 49 -13.65 -3.05 -9.77
C LYS A 49 -13.12 -2.04 -8.76
N LEU A 50 -13.96 -1.13 -8.28
CA LEU A 50 -13.65 -0.12 -7.26
C LEU A 50 -14.19 -0.50 -5.88
N SER A 51 -15.03 -1.53 -5.78
CA SER A 51 -15.68 -1.88 -4.51
C SER A 51 -14.67 -2.21 -3.42
N GLY A 52 -13.63 -2.97 -3.75
CA GLY A 52 -12.58 -3.31 -2.79
C GLY A 52 -11.89 -2.06 -2.25
N GLN A 53 -11.46 -1.17 -3.14
CA GLN A 53 -10.70 0.02 -2.79
C GLN A 53 -11.55 1.06 -2.04
N LEU A 54 -12.80 1.26 -2.43
CA LEU A 54 -13.68 2.22 -1.76
C LEU A 54 -14.16 1.75 -0.39
N LEU A 55 -14.16 0.44 -0.15
CA LEU A 55 -14.64 -0.18 1.10
C LEU A 55 -13.52 -0.76 1.96
N GLU A 56 -12.27 -0.60 1.56
CA GLU A 56 -11.09 -1.02 2.32
C GLU A 56 -11.02 -0.26 3.64
N GLY A 57 -11.06 1.08 3.57
CA GLY A 57 -11.07 1.95 4.73
C GLY A 57 -9.75 2.00 5.46
N GLN A 58 -9.64 2.95 6.39
CA GLN A 58 -8.47 3.04 7.27
C GLN A 58 -8.64 2.03 8.43
N TYR A 59 -7.60 1.24 8.70
CA TYR A 59 -7.62 0.20 9.71
C TYR A 59 -7.02 0.65 11.05
N ALA A 60 -7.51 0.05 12.13
CA ALA A 60 -6.89 0.04 13.45
C ALA A 60 -7.01 -1.35 14.07
N PHE A 61 -5.89 -1.94 14.47
CA PHE A 61 -5.92 -3.22 15.19
C PHE A 61 -6.55 -3.04 16.57
N CYS A 62 -7.30 -4.05 16.99
CA CYS A 62 -7.82 -4.12 18.34
C CYS A 62 -6.85 -4.90 19.24
N GLU A 63 -6.70 -4.44 20.47
CA GLU A 63 -5.85 -4.99 21.50
C GLU A 63 -6.70 -5.49 22.68
N ALA A 64 -6.14 -6.44 23.44
CA ALA A 64 -6.79 -6.99 24.62
C ALA A 64 -6.61 -6.11 25.87
N GLU A 65 -5.52 -5.36 25.93
CA GLU A 65 -5.15 -4.52 27.06
C GLU A 65 -5.48 -3.04 26.77
N PRO A 66 -5.85 -2.25 27.78
CA PRO A 66 -6.06 -0.82 27.62
C PRO A 66 -4.75 -0.09 27.33
N SER A 67 -4.83 1.00 26.56
CA SER A 67 -3.72 1.94 26.42
C SER A 67 -3.47 2.69 27.74
N ASP A 68 -2.20 2.82 28.12
CA ASP A 68 -1.75 3.62 29.27
C ASP A 68 -1.92 5.14 29.09
N GLU A 69 -2.14 5.61 27.85
CA GLU A 69 -2.37 7.03 27.54
C GLU A 69 -3.79 7.47 27.92
N VAL A 70 -4.74 6.54 27.92
CA VAL A 70 -6.14 6.82 28.26
C VAL A 70 -6.29 6.96 29.77
N LYS A 71 -6.71 8.15 30.22
CA LYS A 71 -6.87 8.48 31.64
C LYS A 71 -8.09 7.82 32.25
N LYS A 72 -9.18 7.70 31.48
CA LYS A 72 -10.43 7.10 31.96
C LYS A 72 -11.14 6.35 30.84
N TYR A 73 -11.53 5.12 31.18
CA TYR A 73 -12.49 4.34 30.41
C TYR A 73 -13.87 4.40 31.07
N PRO A 74 -14.96 4.31 30.28
CA PRO A 74 -16.29 4.13 30.81
C PRO A 74 -16.38 2.82 31.61
N LYS A 75 -17.46 2.66 32.38
CA LYS A 75 -17.71 1.39 33.05
C LYS A 75 -18.04 0.33 32.00
N LEU A 76 -17.09 -0.57 31.76
CA LEU A 76 -17.21 -1.65 30.77
C LEU A 76 -18.00 -2.83 31.33
N ASN A 77 -18.76 -3.52 30.47
CA ASN A 77 -19.62 -4.64 30.85
C ASN A 77 -19.12 -6.00 30.35
N SER A 78 -18.32 -6.03 29.28
CA SER A 78 -17.70 -7.27 28.80
C SER A 78 -16.52 -7.65 29.70
N SER A 79 -16.32 -8.95 29.89
CA SER A 79 -15.12 -9.50 30.52
C SER A 79 -13.87 -9.35 29.65
N LYS A 80 -14.04 -9.14 28.34
CA LYS A 80 -12.97 -8.97 27.35
C LYS A 80 -13.34 -7.85 26.37
N PRO A 81 -13.32 -6.58 26.79
CA PRO A 81 -13.46 -5.45 25.88
C PRO A 81 -12.31 -5.43 24.86
N LEU A 82 -12.53 -4.74 23.74
CA LEU A 82 -11.52 -4.56 22.70
C LEU A 82 -11.07 -3.10 22.70
N TYR A 83 -9.79 -2.87 22.92
CA TYR A 83 -9.19 -1.53 22.90
C TYR A 83 -8.55 -1.26 21.55
N GLY A 84 -8.30 -0.01 21.21
CA GLY A 84 -7.49 0.28 20.04
C GLY A 84 -7.19 1.76 19.88
N THR A 85 -6.26 2.02 18.97
CA THR A 85 -5.78 3.37 18.66
C THR A 85 -5.75 3.54 17.13
N THR A 86 -6.18 4.71 16.66
CA THR A 86 -6.10 5.07 15.24
C THR A 86 -5.54 6.48 15.08
N THR A 87 -4.89 6.75 13.94
CA THR A 87 -4.32 8.08 13.65
C THR A 87 -4.89 8.60 12.34
N PHE A 88 -5.79 9.58 12.41
CA PHE A 88 -6.29 10.27 11.22
C PHE A 88 -5.38 11.43 10.83
N ASP A 89 -5.48 11.93 9.60
CA ASP A 89 -4.57 12.95 9.02
C ASP A 89 -3.09 12.56 9.09
N ALA A 90 -2.81 11.25 9.12
CA ALA A 90 -1.46 10.73 9.03
C ALA A 90 -0.88 10.96 7.64
N SER A 91 0.45 10.88 7.54
CA SER A 91 1.18 10.98 6.28
C SER A 91 2.16 9.82 6.15
N TYR A 92 2.12 9.12 5.01
CA TYR A 92 3.17 8.15 4.66
C TYR A 92 4.55 8.80 4.49
N PHE A 93 4.60 10.12 4.30
CA PHE A 93 5.82 10.86 4.00
C PHE A 93 6.33 11.68 5.20
N ALA A 94 5.50 11.81 6.23
CA ALA A 94 5.88 12.39 7.51
C ALA A 94 5.41 11.44 8.64
N PRO A 95 6.17 10.37 8.90
CA PRO A 95 5.90 9.49 10.04
C PRO A 95 5.76 10.29 11.35
N GLY A 96 4.82 9.88 12.21
CA GLY A 96 4.46 10.61 13.43
C GLY A 96 3.50 11.79 13.23
N ALA A 97 3.23 12.22 11.99
CA ALA A 97 2.17 13.20 11.73
C ALA A 97 0.77 12.59 11.93
N GLY A 98 -0.19 13.46 12.22
CA GLY A 98 -1.60 13.12 12.33
C GLY A 98 -2.18 13.39 13.71
N LEU A 99 -3.42 12.95 13.88
CA LEU A 99 -4.24 13.11 15.07
C LEU A 99 -4.57 11.71 15.57
N GLN A 100 -3.98 11.33 16.70
CA GLN A 100 -4.25 10.06 17.35
C GLN A 100 -5.58 10.11 18.12
N PHE A 101 -6.30 9.00 18.10
CA PHE A 101 -7.58 8.80 18.78
C PHE A 101 -7.59 7.41 19.40
N HIS A 102 -8.21 7.29 20.58
CA HIS A 102 -8.37 6.02 21.28
C HIS A 102 -9.84 5.60 21.28
N PHE A 103 -10.07 4.30 21.28
CA PHE A 103 -11.40 3.73 21.38
C PHE A 103 -11.43 2.47 22.23
N VAL A 104 -12.62 2.16 22.74
CA VAL A 104 -12.93 0.86 23.35
C VAL A 104 -14.28 0.36 22.84
N ILE A 105 -14.34 -0.93 22.55
CA ILE A 105 -15.53 -1.63 22.10
C ILE A 105 -15.98 -2.59 23.20
N ASP A 106 -17.27 -2.55 23.51
CA ASP A 106 -17.83 -3.22 24.67
C ASP A 106 -19.25 -3.74 24.41
N ALA A 107 -19.74 -4.54 25.35
CA ALA A 107 -21.12 -4.98 25.44
C ALA A 107 -21.99 -3.94 26.17
N SER A 108 -23.23 -3.76 25.73
CA SER A 108 -24.24 -2.95 26.42
C SER A 108 -24.91 -3.70 27.57
N GLY A 109 -24.84 -5.03 27.59
CA GLY A 109 -25.37 -5.89 28.63
C GLY A 109 -24.28 -6.33 29.61
N THR A 110 -24.61 -6.40 30.90
CA THR A 110 -23.73 -7.05 31.89
C THR A 110 -23.56 -8.51 31.53
N GLU A 111 -22.35 -8.92 31.14
CA GLU A 111 -22.01 -10.33 31.09
C GLU A 111 -22.14 -10.87 32.53
N LYS A 112 -23.18 -11.66 32.80
CA LYS A 112 -23.11 -12.57 33.95
C LYS A 112 -21.97 -13.50 33.61
N ALA A 113 -20.90 -13.48 34.40
CA ALA A 113 -19.82 -14.43 34.31
C ALA A 113 -20.40 -15.85 34.37
N THR A 114 -20.70 -16.42 33.21
CA THR A 114 -20.81 -17.86 33.08
C THR A 114 -19.41 -18.34 33.40
N LYS A 115 -19.25 -18.98 34.55
CA LYS A 115 -18.12 -19.88 34.76
C LYS A 115 -17.95 -20.65 33.46
N GLU A 116 -16.74 -20.67 32.90
CA GLU A 116 -16.38 -21.67 31.90
C GLU A 116 -16.60 -23.04 32.58
N GLU A 117 -17.83 -23.53 32.53
CA GLU A 117 -18.11 -24.92 32.84
C GLU A 117 -17.56 -25.68 31.65
N SER A 118 -16.46 -26.41 31.90
CA SER A 118 -15.98 -27.47 31.02
C SER A 118 -17.19 -28.22 30.44
N PRO A 119 -17.27 -28.42 29.11
CA PRO A 119 -18.44 -29.02 28.49
C PRO A 119 -18.77 -30.30 29.22
N SER A 120 -20.02 -30.43 29.69
CA SER A 120 -20.40 -31.63 30.41
C SER A 120 -20.24 -32.83 29.47
N LEU A 121 -19.86 -33.99 30.02
CA LEU A 121 -19.76 -35.22 29.24
C LEU A 121 -21.07 -35.53 28.49
N LEU A 122 -22.21 -35.05 29.00
CA LEU A 122 -23.52 -35.19 28.38
C LEU A 122 -23.71 -34.29 27.15
N ASP A 123 -23.14 -33.08 27.11
CA ASP A 123 -23.22 -32.19 25.94
C ASP A 123 -22.36 -32.71 24.78
N THR A 124 -21.21 -33.29 25.13
CA THR A 124 -20.33 -33.98 24.17
C THR A 124 -21.02 -35.24 23.60
N LEU A 125 -21.83 -35.93 24.40
CA LEU A 125 -22.59 -37.12 24.00
C LEU A 125 -23.85 -36.77 23.18
N ALA A 126 -24.53 -35.67 23.50
CA ALA A 126 -25.71 -35.22 22.77
C ALA A 126 -25.36 -34.75 21.35
N LYS A 127 -24.22 -34.08 21.18
CA LYS A 127 -23.70 -33.67 19.85
C LYS A 127 -23.28 -34.86 18.98
N SER A 128 -22.83 -35.97 19.55
CA SER A 128 -22.44 -37.16 18.78
C SER A 128 -23.62 -38.06 18.37
N LEU A 129 -24.80 -37.88 18.99
CA LEU A 129 -25.99 -38.72 18.77
C LEU A 129 -27.09 -38.05 17.93
N GLY A 130 -26.82 -36.91 17.27
CA GLY A 130 -27.70 -36.33 16.25
C GLY A 130 -29.05 -35.79 16.76
N GLY A 131 -29.17 -35.51 18.06
CA GLY A 131 -30.40 -34.98 18.66
C GLY A 131 -30.60 -33.50 18.34
N GLY A 132 -31.48 -33.20 17.37
CA GLY A 132 -32.02 -31.86 17.17
C GLY A 132 -32.89 -31.44 18.35
N GLY A 133 -32.52 -30.35 19.04
CA GLY A 133 -33.24 -29.87 20.21
C GLY A 133 -32.99 -28.39 20.54
N SER A 134 -34.03 -27.60 20.35
CA SER A 134 -34.27 -26.22 20.80
C SER A 134 -33.56 -25.09 20.05
N THR A 135 -34.38 -24.16 19.56
CA THR A 135 -34.01 -22.85 19.03
C THR A 135 -33.26 -22.06 20.09
N GLU A 136 -31.94 -22.09 19.97
CA GLU A 136 -31.02 -21.31 20.76
C GLU A 136 -31.31 -19.83 20.50
N LYS A 137 -31.63 -19.10 21.58
CA LYS A 137 -31.81 -17.66 21.55
C LYS A 137 -30.49 -17.07 21.06
N LYS A 138 -30.47 -16.49 19.86
CA LYS A 138 -29.27 -15.88 19.27
C LYS A 138 -28.61 -15.00 20.34
N PRO A 139 -27.38 -15.31 20.78
CA PRO A 139 -26.71 -14.49 21.78
C PRO A 139 -26.64 -13.06 21.27
N ALA A 140 -26.92 -12.09 22.14
CA ALA A 140 -26.78 -10.69 21.79
C ALA A 140 -25.35 -10.46 21.24
N PRO A 141 -25.18 -9.59 20.22
CA PRO A 141 -23.84 -9.28 19.73
C PRO A 141 -22.98 -8.81 20.90
N LYS A 142 -21.88 -9.52 21.17
CA LYS A 142 -20.99 -9.25 22.31
C LYS A 142 -20.41 -7.83 22.31
N TYR A 143 -20.27 -7.23 21.12
CA TYR A 143 -19.68 -5.91 20.92
C TYR A 143 -20.69 -5.03 20.17
N ASP A 144 -21.48 -4.26 20.92
CA ASP A 144 -22.55 -3.40 20.40
C ASP A 144 -22.45 -1.93 20.84
N ARG A 145 -21.38 -1.60 21.59
CA ARG A 145 -21.01 -0.23 21.98
C ARG A 145 -19.59 0.07 21.53
N LEU A 146 -19.42 1.24 20.91
CA LEU A 146 -18.12 1.82 20.60
C LEU A 146 -18.01 3.16 21.31
N TYR A 147 -17.06 3.28 22.23
CA TYR A 147 -16.66 4.55 22.83
C TYR A 147 -15.41 5.04 22.11
N PHE A 148 -15.40 6.29 21.68
CA PHE A 148 -14.34 6.87 20.86
C PHE A 148 -14.02 8.26 21.40
N ASP A 149 -12.76 8.53 21.68
CA ASP A 149 -12.27 9.81 22.22
C ASP A 149 -12.25 10.89 21.13
N VAL A 150 -13.40 11.42 20.75
CA VAL A 150 -13.55 12.35 19.61
C VAL A 150 -12.82 13.67 19.88
N ASN A 151 -12.78 14.08 21.15
CA ASN A 151 -12.23 15.36 21.56
C ASN A 151 -10.73 15.30 21.91
N ARG A 152 -10.17 14.09 22.02
CA ARG A 152 -8.75 13.78 22.29
C ARG A 152 -8.26 14.27 23.65
N ASP A 153 -9.12 14.22 24.67
CA ASP A 153 -8.76 14.57 26.04
C ASP A 153 -8.33 13.37 26.90
N PHE A 154 -8.35 12.17 26.30
CA PHE A 154 -8.03 10.88 26.89
C PHE A 154 -9.04 10.43 27.96
N ASP A 155 -10.28 10.94 27.93
CA ASP A 155 -11.38 10.58 28.82
C ASP A 155 -12.60 10.06 28.03
N LEU A 156 -12.64 8.76 27.75
CA LEU A 156 -13.73 8.13 26.99
C LEU A 156 -15.07 8.09 27.76
N THR A 157 -15.16 8.67 28.97
CA THR A 157 -16.41 8.72 29.74
C THR A 157 -17.31 9.90 29.36
N ASN A 158 -16.75 10.91 28.68
CA ASN A 158 -17.46 12.14 28.35
C ASN A 158 -17.99 12.19 26.89
N ASP A 159 -17.54 11.27 26.03
CA ASP A 159 -18.03 11.11 24.67
C ASP A 159 -19.20 10.11 24.61
N PRO A 160 -20.24 10.39 23.79
CA PRO A 160 -21.38 9.48 23.66
C PRO A 160 -20.97 8.17 22.97
N ALA A 161 -21.38 7.04 23.54
CA ALA A 161 -21.18 5.73 22.93
C ALA A 161 -21.98 5.58 21.63
N LEU A 162 -21.30 5.17 20.56
CA LEU A 162 -21.93 4.77 19.31
C LEU A 162 -22.58 3.39 19.46
N THR A 163 -23.73 3.21 18.83
CA THR A 163 -24.47 1.94 18.81
C THR A 163 -24.42 1.28 17.44
N LEU A 164 -24.79 0.01 17.38
CA LEU A 164 -24.94 -0.68 16.10
C LEU A 164 -26.03 0.00 15.25
N MET A 165 -25.70 0.26 13.98
CA MET A 165 -26.68 0.71 13.01
C MET A 165 -27.73 -0.36 12.79
N LYS A 166 -29.00 0.03 12.88
CA LYS A 166 -30.14 -0.85 12.55
C LYS A 166 -30.14 -1.23 11.07
N GLU A 167 -29.79 -0.26 10.22
CA GLU A 167 -29.79 -0.38 8.76
C GLU A 167 -28.48 0.17 8.23
N PRO A 168 -27.42 -0.66 8.13
CA PRO A 168 -26.17 -0.27 7.49
C PRO A 168 -26.38 0.14 6.03
N PRO A 169 -25.58 1.08 5.49
CA PRO A 169 -25.64 1.48 4.09
C PRO A 169 -25.65 0.32 3.10
N VAL A 170 -26.54 0.41 2.11
CA VAL A 170 -26.57 -0.51 0.96
C VAL A 170 -25.26 -0.35 0.18
N GLY A 171 -24.58 -1.46 -0.11
CA GLY A 171 -23.30 -1.44 -0.82
C GLY A 171 -22.07 -1.72 0.06
N LEU A 172 -22.20 -1.83 1.39
CA LEU A 172 -21.12 -2.27 2.28
C LEU A 172 -20.70 -3.75 2.14
N ARG A 173 -21.31 -4.49 1.22
CA ARG A 173 -20.94 -5.87 0.93
C ARG A 173 -19.84 -5.84 -0.12
N PRO A 174 -18.63 -6.35 0.16
CA PRO A 174 -17.70 -6.60 -0.92
C PRO A 174 -18.34 -7.63 -1.87
N THR A 175 -18.22 -7.39 -3.17
CA THR A 175 -18.71 -8.26 -4.25
C THR A 175 -17.86 -9.53 -4.41
N ASP A 176 -16.71 -9.60 -3.75
CA ASP A 176 -15.76 -10.69 -3.94
C ASP A 176 -16.12 -11.89 -3.05
N ALA A 177 -16.30 -13.05 -3.68
CA ALA A 177 -16.66 -14.34 -3.09
C ALA A 177 -15.65 -14.89 -2.06
N THR A 178 -14.55 -14.18 -1.80
CA THR A 178 -13.56 -14.49 -0.75
C THR A 178 -13.78 -13.70 0.53
N SER A 179 -14.55 -12.60 0.50
CA SER A 179 -15.03 -11.94 1.70
C SER A 179 -16.28 -12.67 2.19
N VAL A 180 -16.16 -13.29 3.35
CA VAL A 180 -17.31 -13.84 4.06
C VAL A 180 -18.35 -12.71 4.15
N SER A 181 -19.58 -13.00 3.73
CA SER A 181 -20.77 -12.14 3.85
C SER A 181 -20.71 -11.27 5.11
N LEU A 182 -21.34 -10.07 5.12
CA LEU A 182 -21.74 -9.28 6.32
C LEU A 182 -22.43 -10.17 7.36
N GLY A 183 -21.64 -11.00 8.01
CA GLY A 183 -22.05 -12.14 8.79
C GLY A 183 -22.04 -11.74 10.25
N GLU A 184 -22.02 -12.74 11.12
CA GLU A 184 -22.00 -12.51 12.56
C GLU A 184 -20.74 -11.76 13.04
N HIS A 185 -19.71 -11.74 12.18
CA HIS A 185 -18.36 -11.23 12.36
C HIS A 185 -18.17 -9.73 12.12
N GLN A 186 -19.09 -9.06 11.42
CA GLN A 186 -19.01 -7.63 11.16
C GLN A 186 -20.05 -6.86 12.00
N LYS A 187 -19.64 -5.72 12.58
CA LYS A 187 -20.52 -4.82 13.33
C LYS A 187 -20.34 -3.40 12.81
N VAL A 188 -21.42 -2.81 12.29
CA VAL A 188 -21.42 -1.45 11.76
C VAL A 188 -22.01 -0.53 12.83
N PHE A 189 -21.23 0.45 13.27
CA PHE A 189 -21.66 1.43 14.27
C PHE A 189 -22.24 2.67 13.62
N ASP A 190 -23.01 3.44 14.39
CA ASP A 190 -23.47 4.77 14.00
C ASP A 190 -22.30 5.66 13.57
N TYR A 191 -22.61 6.66 12.75
CA TYR A 191 -21.59 7.55 12.22
C TYR A 191 -20.87 8.32 13.34
N LEU A 192 -19.54 8.24 13.29
CA LEU A 192 -18.63 9.10 14.02
C LEU A 192 -18.51 10.44 13.28
N THR A 193 -18.37 11.54 14.02
CA THR A 193 -18.09 12.86 13.43
C THR A 193 -16.82 13.43 14.05
N VAL A 194 -15.76 13.57 13.26
CA VAL A 194 -14.47 14.11 13.68
C VAL A 194 -14.21 15.41 12.94
N LYS A 195 -13.58 16.39 13.59
CA LYS A 195 -13.23 17.68 12.97
C LYS A 195 -11.84 17.58 12.33
N PHE A 196 -11.75 17.94 11.06
CA PHE A 196 -10.50 18.00 10.30
C PHE A 196 -10.24 19.41 9.79
N ASP A 197 -8.97 19.77 9.62
CA ASP A 197 -8.61 20.94 8.82
C ASP A 197 -8.77 20.63 7.34
N HIS A 198 -9.69 21.30 6.65
CA HIS A 198 -9.90 21.14 5.21
C HIS A 198 -9.08 22.15 4.39
N GLY A 199 -8.04 22.73 4.98
CA GLY A 199 -7.15 23.70 4.34
C GLY A 199 -7.55 25.16 4.60
N PRO A 200 -6.67 26.11 4.26
CA PRO A 200 -6.75 27.50 4.72
C PRO A 200 -8.02 28.24 4.30
N GLU A 201 -8.60 27.91 3.16
CA GLU A 201 -9.81 28.58 2.64
C GLU A 201 -11.10 28.07 3.29
N VAL A 202 -11.10 26.81 3.76
CA VAL A 202 -12.30 26.14 4.28
C VAL A 202 -12.31 26.08 5.80
N GLY A 203 -11.11 25.98 6.38
CA GLY A 203 -10.84 25.80 7.79
C GLY A 203 -11.28 24.45 8.33
N THR A 204 -11.44 24.38 9.65
CA THR A 204 -11.87 23.15 10.32
C THR A 204 -13.35 22.84 10.07
N ARG A 205 -13.67 21.63 9.59
CA ARG A 205 -15.05 21.17 9.37
C ARG A 205 -15.26 19.75 9.93
N PRO A 206 -16.49 19.40 10.32
CA PRO A 206 -16.83 18.03 10.69
C PRO A 206 -16.85 17.12 9.45
N LEU A 207 -16.26 15.94 9.59
CA LEU A 207 -16.31 14.85 8.62
C LEU A 207 -17.00 13.65 9.27
N ARG A 208 -17.95 13.05 8.54
CA ARG A 208 -18.63 11.82 8.96
C ARG A 208 -17.80 10.61 8.56
N ILE A 209 -17.59 9.71 9.50
CA ILE A 209 -16.84 8.47 9.34
C ILE A 209 -17.75 7.32 9.79
N LEU A 210 -17.73 6.20 9.09
CA LEU A 210 -18.47 5.01 9.43
C LEU A 210 -17.51 3.97 10.04
N PRO A 211 -17.59 3.70 11.36
CA PRO A 211 -16.80 2.67 11.99
C PRO A 211 -17.41 1.28 11.77
N LEU A 212 -16.57 0.31 11.42
CA LEU A 212 -16.95 -1.07 11.17
C LEU A 212 -15.96 -1.99 11.88
N LEU A 213 -16.43 -2.76 12.85
CA LEU A 213 -15.64 -3.81 13.50
C LEU A 213 -15.70 -5.09 12.67
N GLU A 214 -14.56 -5.70 12.40
CA GLU A 214 -14.44 -7.05 11.87
C GLU A 214 -13.76 -7.95 12.91
N THR A 215 -14.37 -9.09 13.20
CA THR A 215 -13.85 -10.12 14.11
C THR A 215 -13.84 -11.44 13.37
N GLY A 216 -12.71 -12.15 13.26
CA GLY A 216 -12.71 -13.39 12.48
C GLY A 216 -11.51 -14.30 12.69
N GLU A 217 -11.76 -15.61 12.60
CA GLU A 217 -10.71 -16.63 12.63
C GLU A 217 -9.79 -16.55 11.39
N VAL A 218 -10.28 -15.98 10.29
CA VAL A 218 -9.55 -15.83 9.01
C VAL A 218 -8.22 -15.07 9.19
N TYR A 219 -8.12 -14.20 10.20
CA TYR A 219 -6.90 -13.47 10.55
C TYR A 219 -6.27 -13.97 11.85
N GLY A 220 -6.35 -15.27 12.14
CA GLY A 220 -5.78 -15.84 13.36
C GLY A 220 -6.48 -15.38 14.64
N GLY A 221 -7.76 -15.03 14.56
CA GLY A 221 -8.56 -14.54 15.70
C GLY A 221 -8.36 -13.06 16.01
N MET A 222 -7.66 -12.31 15.16
CA MET A 222 -7.53 -10.85 15.30
C MET A 222 -8.87 -10.14 15.10
N ALA A 223 -9.03 -9.02 15.82
CA ALA A 223 -10.11 -8.06 15.63
C ALA A 223 -9.52 -6.73 15.17
N TYR A 224 -10.20 -6.03 14.28
CA TYR A 224 -9.79 -4.69 13.85
C TYR A 224 -11.01 -3.82 13.54
N MET A 225 -10.82 -2.52 13.71
CA MET A 225 -11.75 -1.49 13.27
C MET A 225 -11.35 -0.96 11.90
N LYS A 226 -12.32 -0.89 10.98
CA LYS A 226 -12.26 -0.12 9.75
C LYS A 226 -13.00 1.20 9.91
N PHE A 227 -12.45 2.26 9.35
CA PHE A 227 -13.05 3.57 9.28
C PHE A 227 -13.27 3.93 7.82
N LEU A 228 -14.53 4.16 7.44
CA LEU A 228 -14.93 4.39 6.05
C LEU A 228 -15.49 5.79 5.87
N LEU A 229 -15.14 6.46 4.78
CA LEU A 229 -15.82 7.69 4.38
C LEU A 229 -17.07 7.37 3.56
N PRO A 230 -18.23 7.98 3.89
CA PRO A 230 -19.48 7.72 3.17
C PRO A 230 -19.53 8.38 1.79
N VAL A 231 -18.59 9.28 1.49
CA VAL A 231 -18.58 10.10 0.28
C VAL A 231 -17.22 10.09 -0.40
N VAL A 232 -17.26 10.17 -1.73
CA VAL A 232 -16.10 10.33 -2.62
C VAL A 232 -16.35 11.50 -3.57
N ARG A 233 -15.35 11.86 -4.37
CA ARG A 233 -15.51 12.85 -5.45
C ARG A 233 -15.42 12.15 -6.78
N LYS A 234 -16.36 12.42 -7.67
CA LYS A 234 -16.44 11.80 -8.99
C LYS A 234 -16.59 12.85 -10.07
N GLY A 235 -15.88 12.69 -11.17
CA GLY A 235 -15.95 13.60 -12.31
C GLY A 235 -15.29 13.00 -13.53
N ASP A 236 -15.55 13.62 -14.68
CA ASP A 236 -14.91 13.24 -15.93
C ASP A 236 -13.69 14.12 -16.14
N ILE A 237 -12.55 13.49 -16.42
CA ILE A 237 -11.27 14.19 -16.64
C ILE A 237 -10.64 13.76 -17.95
N ARG A 238 -9.63 14.51 -18.38
CA ARG A 238 -8.79 14.18 -19.51
C ARG A 238 -7.31 14.28 -19.12
N ILE A 239 -6.54 13.25 -19.47
CA ILE A 239 -5.08 13.22 -19.31
C ILE A 239 -4.50 12.96 -20.69
N GLY A 240 -3.76 13.93 -21.24
CA GLY A 240 -3.39 13.95 -22.65
C GLY A 240 -4.61 13.90 -23.57
N SER A 241 -4.65 12.93 -24.45
CA SER A 241 -5.71 12.69 -25.43
C SER A 241 -6.84 11.79 -24.90
N ARG A 242 -6.69 11.22 -23.71
CA ARG A 242 -7.57 10.16 -23.20
C ARG A 242 -8.50 10.67 -22.11
N GLU A 243 -9.75 10.22 -22.18
CA GLU A 243 -10.80 10.57 -21.22
C GLU A 243 -11.02 9.47 -20.19
N TYR A 244 -11.28 9.90 -18.96
CA TYR A 244 -11.47 9.03 -17.81
C TYR A 244 -12.66 9.48 -16.98
N THR A 245 -13.34 8.52 -16.38
CA THR A 245 -14.12 8.75 -15.17
C THR A 245 -13.16 8.65 -14.00
N ALA A 246 -12.98 9.74 -13.26
CA ALA A 246 -12.12 9.80 -12.08
C ALA A 246 -12.97 9.69 -10.79
N VAL A 247 -12.46 8.93 -9.82
CA VAL A 247 -12.97 8.89 -8.45
C VAL A 247 -11.82 9.22 -7.50
N LEU A 248 -11.97 10.28 -6.71
CA LEU A 248 -11.09 10.58 -5.58
C LEU A 248 -11.68 10.03 -4.29
N ALA A 249 -10.89 9.26 -3.54
CA ALA A 249 -11.27 8.72 -2.25
C ALA A 249 -10.11 8.74 -1.26
N GLN A 250 -10.45 8.80 0.03
CA GLN A 250 -9.51 8.63 1.13
C GLN A 250 -9.74 7.24 1.72
N SER A 251 -9.40 6.21 0.94
CA SER A 251 -9.62 4.80 1.31
C SER A 251 -8.65 4.36 2.40
N ASP A 252 -7.37 4.72 2.27
CA ASP A 252 -6.32 4.14 3.13
C ASP A 252 -5.98 5.07 4.30
N LEU A 253 -6.02 6.38 4.06
CA LEU A 253 -5.73 7.45 5.02
C LEU A 253 -6.84 8.50 5.00
N ILE A 254 -7.60 8.59 6.09
CA ILE A 254 -8.61 9.63 6.29
C ILE A 254 -7.90 10.87 6.83
N THR A 255 -7.85 11.92 6.01
CA THR A 255 -7.18 13.19 6.35
C THR A 255 -8.14 14.38 6.38
N GLY A 256 -9.36 14.20 5.86
CA GLY A 256 -10.31 15.28 5.59
C GLY A 256 -9.96 16.10 4.34
N ARG A 257 -8.78 15.93 3.76
CA ARG A 257 -8.30 16.68 2.59
C ARG A 257 -8.07 15.77 1.40
N PHE A 258 -8.55 16.18 0.23
CA PHE A 258 -8.36 15.43 -1.02
C PHE A 258 -7.10 15.86 -1.80
N ASP A 259 -6.41 16.92 -1.36
CA ASP A 259 -5.17 17.41 -1.97
C ASP A 259 -3.92 16.79 -1.34
N ARG A 260 -4.08 15.78 -0.49
CA ARG A 260 -2.95 15.02 0.07
C ARG A 260 -2.37 14.08 -0.99
N PRO A 261 -1.04 13.84 -1.01
CA PRO A 261 -0.43 13.04 -2.06
C PRO A 261 -0.91 11.57 -2.07
N ALA A 262 -1.18 11.00 -0.89
CA ALA A 262 -1.71 9.63 -0.74
C ALA A 262 -3.24 9.52 -0.94
N THR A 263 -3.93 10.59 -1.35
CA THR A 263 -5.36 10.50 -1.72
C THR A 263 -5.49 9.54 -2.90
N GLY A 264 -6.37 8.55 -2.82
CA GLY A 264 -6.65 7.66 -3.95
C GLY A 264 -7.31 8.42 -5.10
N LEU A 265 -6.76 8.27 -6.30
CA LEU A 265 -7.26 8.71 -7.60
C LEU A 265 -7.43 7.49 -8.51
N TYR A 266 -8.65 6.98 -8.52
CA TYR A 266 -9.05 5.84 -9.35
C TYR A 266 -9.54 6.33 -10.71
N LEU A 267 -8.89 5.87 -11.77
CA LEU A 267 -9.22 6.25 -13.14
C LEU A 267 -9.82 5.07 -13.89
N THR A 268 -11.02 5.26 -14.43
CA THR A 268 -11.66 4.31 -15.34
C THR A 268 -11.67 4.91 -16.76
N PRO A 269 -10.91 4.34 -17.71
CA PRO A 269 -10.89 4.85 -19.08
C PRO A 269 -12.25 4.73 -19.77
N LYS A 270 -12.68 5.79 -20.47
CA LYS A 270 -13.96 5.79 -21.19
C LYS A 270 -13.94 5.04 -22.51
N ASP A 271 -12.76 4.79 -23.06
CA ASP A 271 -12.57 4.01 -24.28
C ASP A 271 -12.67 2.49 -24.07
N GLY A 272 -12.92 2.05 -22.83
CA GLY A 272 -13.07 0.64 -22.45
C GLY A 272 -11.76 -0.15 -22.44
N LYS A 273 -10.63 0.46 -22.80
CA LYS A 273 -9.32 -0.20 -22.73
C LYS A 273 -8.83 -0.14 -21.29
N ALA A 274 -8.63 -1.28 -20.63
CA ALA A 274 -8.06 -1.28 -19.30
C ALA A 274 -6.66 -0.61 -19.31
N GLU A 275 -6.35 0.17 -18.28
CA GLU A 275 -4.97 0.53 -17.98
C GLU A 275 -4.36 -0.58 -17.16
N ALA A 276 -3.08 -0.88 -17.40
CA ALA A 276 -2.33 -1.77 -16.54
C ALA A 276 -2.42 -1.26 -15.09
N ARG A 277 -2.90 -2.11 -14.19
CA ARG A 277 -3.01 -1.82 -12.76
C ARG A 277 -1.64 -1.41 -12.27
N SER A 278 -1.60 -0.23 -11.67
CA SER A 278 -0.37 0.23 -11.07
C SER A 278 -0.02 -0.65 -9.86
N LEU A 279 1.26 -0.65 -9.52
CA LEU A 279 1.73 -1.23 -8.26
C LEU A 279 1.07 -0.49 -7.08
N TRP A 280 1.08 -1.07 -5.88
CA TRP A 280 0.57 -0.42 -4.66
C TRP A 280 1.05 1.04 -4.56
N GLY A 281 0.11 1.97 -4.40
CA GLY A 281 0.32 3.42 -4.38
C GLY A 281 0.26 4.10 -5.76
N GLY A 282 0.11 3.35 -6.85
CA GLY A 282 0.00 3.94 -8.18
C GLY A 282 -1.40 4.41 -8.58
N GLU A 283 -2.39 4.10 -7.74
CA GLU A 283 -3.68 4.77 -7.64
C GLU A 283 -3.61 6.09 -6.87
N TRP A 284 -2.50 6.48 -6.23
CA TRP A 284 -2.48 7.74 -5.49
C TRP A 284 -2.47 8.98 -6.40
N LEU A 285 -2.96 10.09 -5.87
CA LEU A 285 -3.00 11.39 -6.53
C LEU A 285 -1.60 11.86 -6.93
N SER A 286 -0.59 11.54 -6.12
CA SER A 286 0.80 11.91 -6.38
C SER A 286 1.48 11.10 -7.48
N MET A 287 0.84 10.06 -8.01
CA MET A 287 1.37 9.29 -9.14
C MET A 287 1.40 10.16 -10.40
N MET A 288 2.59 10.35 -10.95
CA MET A 288 2.75 11.00 -12.25
C MET A 288 2.40 10.04 -13.36
N ARG A 289 1.51 10.49 -14.26
CA ARG A 289 0.89 9.63 -15.28
C ARG A 289 1.50 9.90 -16.64
N LYS A 290 1.85 8.84 -17.36
CA LYS A 290 2.34 8.95 -18.74
C LYS A 290 1.16 8.82 -19.71
N ALA A 291 0.93 9.85 -20.51
CA ALA A 291 -0.06 9.85 -21.59
C ALA A 291 0.55 10.53 -22.82
N ASP A 292 0.31 9.97 -24.02
CA ASP A 292 0.86 10.50 -25.28
C ASP A 292 2.39 10.74 -25.27
N GLY A 293 3.14 9.91 -24.55
CA GLY A 293 4.60 10.05 -24.39
C GLY A 293 5.05 11.17 -23.45
N GLN A 294 4.12 11.91 -22.84
CA GLN A 294 4.37 13.01 -21.92
C GLN A 294 3.96 12.62 -20.48
N LEU A 295 4.67 13.15 -19.48
CA LEU A 295 4.25 13.00 -18.08
C LEU A 295 3.29 14.11 -17.70
N TYR A 296 2.28 13.76 -16.90
CA TYR A 296 1.29 14.66 -16.33
C TYR A 296 1.29 14.54 -14.81
N THR A 297 1.10 15.68 -14.15
CA THR A 297 0.77 15.75 -12.72
C THR A 297 -0.72 15.94 -12.57
N VAL A 298 -1.30 15.28 -11.56
CA VAL A 298 -2.69 15.51 -11.16
C VAL A 298 -2.69 16.04 -9.74
N LYS A 299 -3.47 17.09 -9.48
CA LYS A 299 -3.66 17.70 -8.16
C LYS A 299 -5.15 17.86 -7.89
N ALA A 300 -5.54 17.97 -6.63
CA ALA A 300 -6.92 18.26 -6.24
C ALA A 300 -6.99 19.56 -5.43
N SER A 301 -8.17 20.17 -5.38
CA SER A 301 -8.47 21.16 -4.35
C SER A 301 -8.56 20.48 -2.96
N PRO A 302 -8.40 21.22 -1.84
CA PRO A 302 -8.51 20.63 -0.50
C PRO A 302 -9.82 19.88 -0.25
N THR A 303 -10.94 20.39 -0.79
CA THR A 303 -12.28 19.77 -0.72
C THR A 303 -12.50 18.68 -1.76
N GLY A 304 -11.60 18.54 -2.73
CA GLY A 304 -11.67 17.59 -3.84
C GLY A 304 -12.77 17.90 -4.85
N ASP A 305 -13.35 19.11 -4.83
CA ASP A 305 -14.34 19.57 -5.81
C ASP A 305 -13.72 19.91 -7.17
N LYS A 306 -12.39 20.00 -7.26
CA LYS A 306 -11.66 20.25 -8.51
C LYS A 306 -10.46 19.32 -8.64
N LEU A 307 -10.22 18.88 -9.87
CA LEU A 307 -8.99 18.22 -10.29
C LEU A 307 -8.24 19.08 -11.31
N PHE A 308 -6.94 19.21 -11.11
CA PHE A 308 -6.03 19.93 -11.99
C PHE A 308 -5.12 18.92 -12.67
N VAL A 309 -5.11 18.90 -14.01
CA VAL A 309 -4.23 18.04 -14.81
C VAL A 309 -3.30 18.91 -15.61
N GLU A 310 -2.00 18.74 -15.42
CA GLU A 310 -0.98 19.61 -16.02
C GLU A 310 0.14 18.75 -16.64
N PRO A 311 0.58 19.03 -17.88
CA PRO A 311 1.78 18.39 -18.41
C PRO A 311 3.01 18.86 -17.62
N TYR A 312 3.88 17.92 -17.24
CA TYR A 312 5.14 18.25 -16.58
C TYR A 312 6.05 19.09 -17.50
N GLN A 313 6.41 20.29 -17.03
CA GLN A 313 7.25 21.25 -17.77
C GLN A 313 8.71 21.30 -17.30
N GLY A 314 9.07 20.54 -16.26
CA GLY A 314 10.41 20.59 -15.70
C GLY A 314 11.46 19.84 -16.52
N ALA A 315 12.71 19.92 -16.06
CA ALA A 315 13.81 19.19 -16.68
C ALA A 315 13.69 17.68 -16.42
N TYR A 316 14.32 16.89 -17.29
CA TYR A 316 14.40 15.45 -17.17
C TYR A 316 15.85 15.00 -17.12
N GLY A 317 16.15 14.02 -16.28
CA GLY A 317 17.39 13.26 -16.30
C GLY A 317 17.15 11.79 -16.61
N PHE A 318 18.16 10.97 -16.32
CA PHE A 318 18.10 9.52 -16.50
C PHE A 318 18.44 8.78 -15.21
N PHE A 319 17.68 7.71 -14.96
CA PHE A 319 18.00 6.66 -14.01
C PHE A 319 18.44 5.42 -14.82
N GLU A 320 19.56 4.82 -14.43
CA GLU A 320 20.18 3.70 -15.13
C GLU A 320 20.57 2.60 -14.14
N VAL A 321 20.50 1.35 -14.60
CA VAL A 321 21.12 0.21 -13.92
C VAL A 321 22.44 -0.07 -14.64
N GLY A 322 23.57 0.07 -13.93
CA GLY A 322 24.90 -0.11 -14.48
C GLY A 322 25.59 -1.37 -13.95
N PRO A 323 26.57 -1.96 -14.65
CA PRO A 323 27.16 -3.24 -14.26
C PRO A 323 28.13 -3.17 -13.07
N GLY A 324 28.48 -1.99 -12.58
CA GLY A 324 29.38 -1.81 -11.42
C GLY A 324 30.78 -2.38 -11.65
N GLY A 325 31.27 -2.32 -12.88
CA GLY A 325 32.57 -2.89 -13.28
C GLY A 325 32.58 -4.41 -13.47
N ARG A 326 31.43 -5.08 -13.39
CA ARG A 326 31.29 -6.54 -13.58
C ARG A 326 30.90 -6.84 -15.04
N ASN A 327 31.15 -8.07 -15.49
CA ASN A 327 30.68 -8.52 -16.80
C ASN A 327 29.25 -9.06 -16.68
N ILE A 328 28.26 -8.21 -16.94
CA ILE A 328 26.83 -8.50 -16.77
C ILE A 328 26.09 -8.12 -18.05
N ASP A 329 25.28 -9.04 -18.54
CA ASP A 329 24.52 -8.94 -19.79
C ASP A 329 23.04 -8.58 -19.59
N LYS A 330 22.48 -8.90 -18.42
CA LYS A 330 21.09 -8.59 -18.06
C LYS A 330 21.03 -7.48 -17.01
N LEU A 331 20.53 -6.31 -17.39
CA LEU A 331 20.34 -5.16 -16.51
C LEU A 331 18.95 -4.56 -16.73
N GLY A 332 18.28 -4.20 -15.64
CA GLY A 332 16.99 -3.51 -15.74
C GLY A 332 16.39 -3.24 -14.39
N ALA A 333 15.50 -2.25 -14.31
CA ALA A 333 14.73 -1.99 -13.11
C ALA A 333 13.25 -1.81 -13.44
N SER A 334 12.42 -2.16 -12.48
CA SER A 334 10.98 -1.87 -12.48
C SER A 334 10.48 -1.62 -11.07
N GLY A 335 9.48 -0.76 -10.90
CA GLY A 335 8.90 -0.48 -9.60
C GLY A 335 8.45 0.97 -9.45
N LEU A 336 8.46 1.46 -8.22
CA LEU A 336 8.04 2.80 -7.84
C LEU A 336 9.18 3.55 -7.15
N LEU A 337 9.45 4.75 -7.65
CA LEU A 337 10.26 5.76 -6.98
C LEU A 337 9.34 6.85 -6.45
N ILE A 338 9.72 7.40 -5.30
CA ILE A 338 9.11 8.61 -4.75
C ILE A 338 10.14 9.73 -4.71
N SER A 339 9.73 10.93 -5.12
CA SER A 339 10.56 12.12 -5.05
C SER A 339 10.50 12.79 -3.66
N GLU A 340 11.49 13.61 -3.35
CA GLU A 340 11.48 14.44 -2.14
C GLU A 340 10.26 15.38 -2.04
N GLY A 341 9.64 15.71 -3.19
CA GLY A 341 8.38 16.44 -3.28
C GLY A 341 7.13 15.55 -3.30
N GLU A 342 7.24 14.32 -2.77
CA GLU A 342 6.15 13.35 -2.58
C GLU A 342 5.46 12.88 -3.86
N SER A 343 6.05 13.11 -5.04
CA SER A 343 5.53 12.63 -6.31
C SER A 343 6.02 11.21 -6.59
N LEU A 344 5.11 10.34 -7.02
CA LEU A 344 5.40 8.96 -7.35
C LEU A 344 5.63 8.77 -8.85
N PHE A 345 6.53 7.84 -9.17
CA PHE A 345 6.94 7.54 -10.53
C PHE A 345 7.15 6.05 -10.72
N THR A 346 6.60 5.53 -11.81
CA THR A 346 6.86 4.17 -12.27
C THR A 346 8.21 4.09 -13.01
N VAL A 347 9.03 3.13 -12.64
CA VAL A 347 10.21 2.70 -13.40
C VAL A 347 9.87 1.40 -14.11
N GLY A 348 10.30 1.26 -15.37
CA GLY A 348 9.92 0.13 -16.23
C GLY A 348 8.49 0.25 -16.77
N GLU A 349 8.03 -0.80 -17.46
CA GLU A 349 6.64 -0.89 -17.95
C GLU A 349 5.88 -1.91 -17.12
N ILE A 350 4.95 -1.44 -16.29
CA ILE A 350 4.14 -2.32 -15.44
C ILE A 350 3.08 -2.98 -16.34
N ALA A 351 3.18 -4.30 -16.52
CA ALA A 351 2.22 -5.08 -17.28
C ALA A 351 1.12 -5.68 -16.38
N SER A 352 1.46 -5.98 -15.12
CA SER A 352 0.52 -6.41 -14.07
C SER A 352 1.08 -6.12 -12.68
N HIS A 353 0.28 -6.34 -11.62
CA HIS A 353 0.71 -6.24 -10.22
C HIS A 353 2.01 -7.00 -9.89
N PHE A 354 2.33 -8.06 -10.63
CA PHE A 354 3.47 -8.94 -10.36
C PHE A 354 4.45 -9.06 -11.53
N SER A 355 4.18 -8.38 -12.64
CA SER A 355 5.05 -8.38 -13.81
C SER A 355 5.24 -6.97 -14.34
N ALA A 356 6.49 -6.54 -14.37
CA ALA A 356 6.88 -5.31 -15.03
C ALA A 356 8.07 -5.63 -15.93
N GLU A 357 8.02 -5.10 -17.15
CA GLU A 357 9.18 -5.10 -18.04
C GLU A 357 10.21 -4.14 -17.44
N LYS A 358 11.35 -4.72 -17.07
CA LYS A 358 12.47 -4.00 -16.49
C LYS A 358 13.25 -3.33 -17.60
N THR A 359 13.55 -2.05 -17.43
CA THR A 359 14.35 -1.29 -18.39
C THR A 359 15.71 -0.92 -17.80
N PRO A 360 16.82 -1.02 -18.56
CA PRO A 360 18.15 -0.65 -18.06
C PRO A 360 18.30 0.86 -17.88
N ARG A 361 17.44 1.65 -18.53
CA ARG A 361 17.50 3.11 -18.54
C ARG A 361 16.10 3.69 -18.66
N GLN A 362 15.76 4.58 -17.75
CA GLN A 362 14.47 5.28 -17.70
C GLN A 362 14.70 6.79 -17.64
N ARG A 363 13.91 7.54 -18.41
CA ARG A 363 13.84 9.00 -18.30
C ARG A 363 12.90 9.39 -17.17
N LEU A 364 13.36 10.24 -16.26
CA LEU A 364 12.61 10.69 -15.07
C LEU A 364 12.72 12.21 -14.94
N PRO A 365 11.76 12.88 -14.29
CA PRO A 365 11.92 14.27 -13.87
C PRO A 365 13.19 14.48 -13.04
N GLU A 366 13.77 15.65 -13.14
CA GLU A 366 14.89 16.04 -12.28
C GLU A 366 14.42 16.09 -10.82
N GLY A 367 15.20 15.48 -9.92
CA GLY A 367 14.83 15.42 -8.51
C GLY A 367 15.69 14.45 -7.70
N ASN A 368 15.43 14.45 -6.40
CA ASN A 368 15.95 13.48 -5.44
C ASN A 368 14.88 12.42 -5.19
N TYR A 369 15.28 11.15 -5.20
CA TYR A 369 14.36 10.03 -5.13
C TYR A 369 14.81 9.00 -4.11
N GLN A 370 13.86 8.18 -3.68
CA GLN A 370 14.09 6.90 -3.04
C GLN A 370 13.13 5.86 -3.63
N PRO A 371 13.47 4.56 -3.61
CA PRO A 371 12.54 3.52 -4.02
C PRO A 371 11.47 3.38 -2.95
N MET A 372 10.19 3.39 -3.33
CA MET A 372 9.13 2.89 -2.48
C MET A 372 9.10 1.35 -2.56
N MET A 373 9.30 0.83 -3.77
CA MET A 373 9.55 -0.58 -4.05
C MET A 373 10.22 -0.66 -5.41
N LEU A 374 11.43 -1.22 -5.51
CA LEU A 374 12.14 -1.33 -6.78
C LEU A 374 12.73 -2.73 -6.92
N THR A 375 12.47 -3.40 -8.04
CA THR A 375 13.07 -4.69 -8.38
C THR A 375 14.06 -4.50 -9.52
N VAL A 376 15.28 -5.00 -9.34
CA VAL A 376 16.41 -4.77 -10.23
C VAL A 376 16.97 -6.10 -10.72
N ASP A 377 17.02 -6.27 -12.04
CA ASP A 377 17.78 -7.33 -12.69
C ASP A 377 19.27 -6.96 -12.73
N PHE A 378 20.10 -7.87 -12.24
CA PHE A 378 21.54 -7.71 -12.14
C PHE A 378 22.26 -9.03 -12.51
N GLY A 379 22.29 -9.32 -13.81
CA GLY A 379 22.77 -10.57 -14.38
C GLY A 379 21.80 -11.71 -14.06
N ARG A 380 22.30 -12.71 -13.32
CA ARG A 380 21.47 -13.82 -12.82
C ARG A 380 20.70 -13.48 -11.54
N LEU A 381 20.84 -12.27 -11.02
CA LEU A 381 20.22 -11.87 -9.77
C LEU A 381 19.00 -10.99 -10.05
N GLU A 382 17.95 -11.20 -9.27
CA GLU A 382 16.87 -10.24 -9.07
C GLU A 382 16.99 -9.70 -7.65
N VAL A 383 17.08 -8.38 -7.50
CA VAL A 383 17.28 -7.70 -6.21
C VAL A 383 16.08 -6.81 -5.92
N SER A 384 15.43 -6.98 -4.78
CA SER A 384 14.33 -6.13 -4.33
C SER A 384 14.83 -5.07 -3.35
N LEU A 385 14.46 -3.81 -3.58
CA LEU A 385 14.88 -2.64 -2.83
C LEU A 385 13.67 -1.89 -2.26
N MET A 386 13.83 -1.38 -1.04
CA MET A 386 12.83 -0.58 -0.31
C MET A 386 13.50 0.57 0.45
N PRO A 387 12.73 1.57 0.93
CA PRO A 387 13.26 2.56 1.85
C PRO A 387 13.86 1.87 3.07
N ASN A 388 14.98 2.37 3.57
CA ASN A 388 15.50 1.91 4.85
C ASN A 388 14.71 2.57 6.00
N TYR A 389 13.79 1.80 6.60
CA TYR A 389 13.01 2.23 7.75
C TYR A 389 13.64 1.84 9.10
N MET A 390 14.90 1.37 9.13
CA MET A 390 15.58 0.96 10.37
C MET A 390 16.83 1.80 10.66
N ALA A 391 16.99 2.22 11.92
CA ALA A 391 18.17 2.88 12.44
C ALA A 391 19.32 1.87 12.62
N GLU A 392 20.53 2.37 12.86
CA GLU A 392 21.72 1.52 13.03
C GLU A 392 21.63 0.64 14.28
N ASP A 393 20.87 1.06 15.30
CA ASP A 393 20.62 0.33 16.54
C ASP A 393 19.47 -0.69 16.41
N GLY A 394 18.88 -0.85 15.22
CA GLY A 394 17.78 -1.77 14.97
C GLY A 394 16.41 -1.25 15.40
N THR A 395 16.29 0.03 15.77
CA THR A 395 14.97 0.65 16.00
C THR A 395 14.34 1.11 14.67
N GLU A 396 13.01 1.17 14.61
CA GLU A 396 12.34 1.77 13.46
C GLU A 396 12.62 3.28 13.41
N ARG A 397 12.90 3.80 12.22
CA ARG A 397 13.07 5.23 11.96
C ARG A 397 11.70 5.90 11.85
N THR A 398 11.03 6.04 12.97
CA THR A 398 9.73 6.71 13.03
C THR A 398 9.83 8.23 12.93
N ASP A 399 11.02 8.83 13.11
CA ASP A 399 11.21 10.29 13.16
C ASP A 399 12.30 10.81 12.21
N VAL A 400 12.88 9.96 11.36
CA VAL A 400 13.99 10.35 10.49
C VAL A 400 13.47 10.71 9.11
N LYS A 401 13.79 11.93 8.64
CA LYS A 401 13.50 12.34 7.26
C LYS A 401 14.12 11.32 6.29
N PRO A 402 13.37 10.80 5.31
CA PRO A 402 13.93 9.88 4.33
C PRO A 402 15.10 10.51 3.57
N ALA A 403 16.11 9.71 3.21
CA ALA A 403 17.38 10.25 2.72
C ALA A 403 17.36 10.70 1.24
N PHE A 404 16.42 10.21 0.41
CA PHE A 404 16.27 10.55 -1.01
C PHE A 404 17.59 10.61 -1.82
N ASN A 405 18.48 9.61 -1.62
CA ASN A 405 19.84 9.62 -2.17
C ASN A 405 19.96 9.34 -3.68
N ILE A 406 18.86 9.04 -4.39
CA ILE A 406 18.86 8.82 -5.84
C ILE A 406 18.71 10.18 -6.54
N ALA A 407 19.82 10.81 -6.89
CA ALA A 407 19.84 12.14 -7.50
C ALA A 407 19.83 12.08 -9.04
N VAL A 408 18.65 12.24 -9.65
CA VAL A 408 18.49 12.34 -11.11
C VAL A 408 18.62 13.79 -11.54
N ARG A 409 19.48 14.09 -12.52
CA ARG A 409 19.75 15.44 -13.03
C ARG A 409 19.76 15.47 -14.55
N LYS A 410 19.45 16.63 -15.15
CA LYS A 410 19.37 16.79 -16.61
C LYS A 410 20.58 16.27 -17.38
N ASP A 411 21.77 16.65 -16.94
CA ASP A 411 23.01 16.41 -17.68
C ASP A 411 23.86 15.26 -17.09
N LYS A 412 23.37 14.60 -16.04
CA LYS A 412 24.09 13.52 -15.36
C LYS A 412 23.14 12.39 -14.98
N PRO A 413 23.27 11.20 -15.60
CA PRO A 413 22.49 10.06 -15.20
C PRO A 413 22.85 9.64 -13.77
N PHE A 414 21.85 9.21 -13.01
CA PHE A 414 22.08 8.40 -11.82
C PHE A 414 22.25 6.94 -12.25
N VAL A 415 23.31 6.30 -11.78
CA VAL A 415 23.60 4.89 -12.10
C VAL A 415 23.53 4.06 -10.81
N LEU A 416 22.56 3.17 -10.72
CA LEU A 416 22.46 2.14 -9.70
C LEU A 416 23.28 0.93 -10.14
N ASP A 417 24.39 0.64 -9.45
CA ASP A 417 25.34 -0.38 -9.90
C ASP A 417 25.81 -1.38 -8.82
N PHE A 418 25.27 -1.24 -7.61
CA PHE A 418 25.63 -2.05 -6.44
C PHE A 418 27.15 -2.12 -6.20
N SER A 419 27.88 -1.04 -6.50
CA SER A 419 29.33 -0.97 -6.25
C SER A 419 29.66 -0.78 -4.76
N ASN A 420 28.71 -0.28 -3.96
CA ASN A 420 28.87 -0.16 -2.52
C ASN A 420 28.80 -1.54 -1.85
N LYS A 421 29.57 -1.70 -0.77
CA LYS A 421 29.47 -2.90 0.06
C LYS A 421 28.23 -2.77 0.96
N PRO A 422 27.27 -3.71 0.90
CA PRO A 422 26.13 -3.68 1.81
C PRO A 422 26.58 -4.06 3.23
N ASN A 423 25.83 -3.57 4.22
CA ASN A 423 26.02 -3.89 5.64
C ASN A 423 24.87 -4.79 6.14
N VAL A 424 25.17 -5.68 7.08
CA VAL A 424 24.16 -6.48 7.80
C VAL A 424 23.92 -5.82 9.15
N THR A 425 22.69 -5.38 9.39
CA THR A 425 22.26 -4.79 10.67
C THR A 425 21.34 -5.77 11.38
N PHE A 426 21.72 -6.22 12.58
CA PHE A 426 20.86 -7.05 13.42
C PHE A 426 19.84 -6.17 14.15
N ILE A 427 18.58 -6.59 14.12
CA ILE A 427 17.42 -5.89 14.69
C ILE A 427 16.94 -6.60 15.96
N SER A 428 17.08 -7.92 15.98
CA SER A 428 16.75 -8.78 17.11
C SER A 428 17.82 -9.85 17.26
N PRO A 429 18.24 -10.18 18.49
CA PRO A 429 17.80 -9.56 19.74
C PRO A 429 18.39 -8.15 19.96
N ARG A 430 17.70 -7.32 20.74
CA ARG A 430 18.25 -6.00 21.13
C ARG A 430 19.36 -6.16 22.19
N PRO A 431 20.34 -5.25 22.28
CA PRO A 431 21.45 -5.37 23.24
C PRO A 431 21.03 -5.54 24.70
N GLU A 432 19.88 -4.97 25.08
CA GLU A 432 19.30 -5.03 26.42
C GLU A 432 18.43 -6.26 26.68
N GLU A 433 18.11 -7.05 25.65
CA GLU A 433 17.30 -8.26 25.82
C GLU A 433 18.10 -9.36 26.52
N THR A 434 17.46 -9.97 27.52
CA THR A 434 18.05 -11.07 28.30
C THR A 434 17.23 -12.34 28.09
N PHE A 435 17.92 -13.47 27.94
CA PHE A 435 17.32 -14.77 27.71
C PHE A 435 17.69 -15.76 28.82
N LYS A 436 16.77 -16.65 29.16
CA LYS A 436 16.96 -17.77 30.07
C LYS A 436 17.17 -19.07 29.28
N PRO A 437 17.82 -20.08 29.88
CA PRO A 437 17.90 -21.41 29.27
C PRO A 437 16.51 -21.96 28.97
N GLY A 438 16.30 -22.40 27.72
CA GLY A 438 15.01 -22.90 27.24
C GLY A 438 14.17 -21.87 26.49
N ASP A 439 14.53 -20.59 26.53
CA ASP A 439 13.84 -19.55 25.78
C ASP A 439 14.02 -19.76 24.27
N SER A 440 12.97 -19.45 23.51
CA SER A 440 13.05 -19.33 22.05
C SER A 440 13.41 -17.89 21.71
N VAL A 441 14.51 -17.71 20.97
CA VAL A 441 15.00 -16.38 20.58
C VAL A 441 14.76 -16.18 19.09
N SER A 442 14.10 -15.08 18.73
CA SER A 442 13.98 -14.67 17.34
C SER A 442 15.19 -13.82 16.94
N ILE A 443 15.79 -14.14 15.81
CA ILE A 443 16.88 -13.34 15.24
C ILE A 443 16.41 -12.74 13.94
N SER A 444 16.60 -11.44 13.82
CA SER A 444 16.24 -10.68 12.63
C SER A 444 17.39 -9.77 12.26
N ALA A 445 17.70 -9.70 10.97
CA ALA A 445 18.68 -8.77 10.44
C ALA A 445 18.27 -8.31 9.05
N MET A 446 18.79 -7.16 8.66
CA MET A 446 18.56 -6.57 7.35
C MET A 446 19.86 -6.33 6.62
N LEU A 447 19.80 -6.38 5.29
CA LEU A 447 20.90 -6.01 4.42
C LEU A 447 20.64 -4.60 3.89
N VAL A 448 21.58 -3.67 4.08
CA VAL A 448 21.41 -2.25 3.78
C VAL A 448 22.57 -1.73 2.92
N ASP A 449 22.27 -1.04 1.82
CA ASP A 449 23.25 -0.15 1.17
C ASP A 449 23.29 1.16 1.96
N GLN A 450 24.29 1.33 2.82
CA GLN A 450 24.40 2.51 3.69
C GLN A 450 24.58 3.82 2.93
N LYS A 451 25.18 3.79 1.74
CA LYS A 451 25.44 5.03 0.98
C LYS A 451 24.17 5.56 0.34
N LEU A 452 23.34 4.65 -0.16
CA LEU A 452 22.03 5.01 -0.72
C LEU A 452 20.93 5.03 0.34
N ASP A 453 21.20 4.49 1.53
CA ASP A 453 20.26 4.29 2.63
C ASP A 453 19.04 3.46 2.19
N LEU A 454 19.34 2.34 1.52
CA LEU A 454 18.32 1.44 0.95
C LEU A 454 18.39 0.07 1.59
N MET A 455 17.22 -0.48 1.89
CA MET A 455 17.09 -1.88 2.31
C MET A 455 17.07 -2.80 1.10
N ILE A 456 17.84 -3.89 1.17
CA ILE A 456 17.76 -5.02 0.25
C ILE A 456 16.85 -6.05 0.92
N ARG A 457 15.64 -6.17 0.38
CA ARG A 457 14.57 -7.02 0.92
C ARG A 457 14.60 -8.45 0.38
N ASP A 458 15.16 -8.65 -0.81
CA ASP A 458 15.21 -9.98 -1.41
C ASP A 458 16.33 -10.04 -2.45
N ILE A 459 16.94 -11.22 -2.59
CA ILE A 459 17.90 -11.52 -3.65
C ILE A 459 17.57 -12.92 -4.17
N LYS A 460 17.16 -13.03 -5.44
CA LYS A 460 16.83 -14.31 -6.07
C LYS A 460 17.82 -14.68 -7.16
N ASP A 461 18.06 -15.99 -7.33
CA ASP A 461 18.81 -16.55 -8.45
C ASP A 461 17.87 -16.89 -9.62
N THR A 462 17.85 -16.04 -10.63
CA THR A 462 16.94 -16.17 -11.79
C THR A 462 17.28 -17.37 -12.68
N THR A 463 18.39 -18.08 -12.43
CA THR A 463 18.72 -19.33 -13.13
C THR A 463 18.06 -20.56 -12.48
N LYS A 464 17.51 -20.40 -11.28
CA LYS A 464 16.87 -21.46 -10.50
C LYS A 464 15.42 -21.14 -10.25
N LYS A 465 14.56 -21.54 -11.18
CA LYS A 465 13.11 -21.45 -11.02
C LYS A 465 12.65 -22.54 -10.03
N GLU A 466 11.96 -22.14 -8.97
CA GLU A 466 11.40 -23.06 -7.98
C GLU A 466 9.97 -23.45 -8.31
N ARG A 467 9.15 -22.45 -8.69
CA ARG A 467 7.74 -22.65 -9.01
C ARG A 467 7.24 -21.60 -9.99
N GLU A 468 6.02 -21.79 -10.44
CA GLU A 468 5.24 -20.78 -11.15
C GLU A 468 4.14 -20.26 -10.23
N LEU A 469 3.90 -18.96 -10.28
CA LEU A 469 2.77 -18.32 -9.62
C LEU A 469 1.83 -17.87 -10.73
N THR A 470 0.56 -18.27 -10.64
CA THR A 470 -0.46 -17.84 -11.59
C THR A 470 -1.42 -16.90 -10.89
N TYR A 471 -1.58 -15.73 -11.47
CA TYR A 471 -2.48 -14.68 -11.01
C TYR A 471 -3.48 -14.38 -12.11
N THR A 472 -4.59 -13.74 -11.76
CA THR A 472 -5.52 -13.20 -12.76
C THR A 472 -5.12 -11.75 -13.06
N ASP A 473 -4.90 -11.42 -14.32
CA ASP A 473 -4.74 -10.05 -14.77
C ASP A 473 -6.07 -9.29 -14.74
N GLU A 474 -6.02 -8.02 -15.15
CA GLU A 474 -7.16 -7.12 -15.08
C GLU A 474 -8.23 -7.39 -16.13
N GLN A 475 -7.88 -8.12 -17.17
CA GLN A 475 -8.79 -8.59 -18.21
C GLN A 475 -9.40 -9.94 -17.82
N GLY A 476 -9.04 -10.49 -16.65
CA GLY A 476 -9.51 -11.78 -16.18
C GLY A 476 -8.70 -12.96 -16.71
N ASN A 477 -7.59 -12.72 -17.42
CA ASN A 477 -6.76 -13.78 -17.96
C ASN A 477 -5.72 -14.25 -16.93
N PRO A 478 -5.39 -15.54 -16.91
CA PRO A 478 -4.29 -16.03 -16.09
C PRO A 478 -2.95 -15.52 -16.63
N VAL A 479 -2.15 -14.90 -15.76
CA VAL A 479 -0.75 -14.53 -15.98
C VAL A 479 0.12 -15.38 -15.08
N THR A 480 1.04 -16.12 -15.69
CA THR A 480 1.98 -16.98 -14.98
C THR A 480 3.36 -16.33 -14.95
N VAL A 481 3.89 -16.13 -13.74
CA VAL A 481 5.23 -15.58 -13.51
C VAL A 481 6.10 -16.61 -12.80
N PRO A 482 7.41 -16.69 -13.14
CA PRO A 482 8.32 -17.56 -12.44
C PRO A 482 8.60 -17.01 -11.03
N ASN A 483 8.63 -17.90 -10.04
CA ASN A 483 9.24 -17.61 -8.75
C ASN A 483 10.60 -18.30 -8.66
N TYR A 484 11.63 -17.50 -8.43
CA TYR A 484 13.01 -17.94 -8.40
C TYR A 484 13.48 -18.27 -6.98
N ALA A 485 14.53 -19.07 -6.87
CA ALA A 485 15.11 -19.46 -5.60
C ALA A 485 15.70 -18.25 -4.87
N SER A 486 15.28 -18.04 -3.62
CA SER A 486 15.90 -17.03 -2.77
C SER A 486 17.34 -17.43 -2.42
N LEU A 487 18.21 -16.42 -2.36
CA LEU A 487 19.59 -16.52 -1.89
C LEU A 487 19.72 -16.08 -0.43
N ASP A 488 18.72 -16.43 0.39
CA ASP A 488 18.74 -16.20 1.83
C ASP A 488 20.04 -16.73 2.45
N PRO A 489 20.79 -15.89 3.19
CA PRO A 489 21.99 -16.33 3.87
C PRO A 489 21.66 -17.35 4.96
N THR A 490 22.56 -18.30 5.15
CA THR A 490 22.59 -19.09 6.38
C THR A 490 23.30 -18.27 7.45
N VAL A 491 22.60 -18.00 8.55
CA VAL A 491 23.18 -17.41 9.75
C VAL A 491 23.62 -18.52 10.69
N THR A 492 24.79 -18.34 11.29
CA THR A 492 25.32 -19.20 12.34
C THR A 492 25.46 -18.40 13.62
N ILE A 493 24.97 -18.95 14.72
CA ILE A 493 25.12 -18.36 16.06
C ILE A 493 26.17 -19.17 16.79
N THR A 494 27.16 -18.50 17.35
CA THR A 494 28.21 -19.11 18.17
C THR A 494 28.12 -18.61 19.61
N ASP A 495 28.44 -19.48 20.56
CA ASP A 495 28.68 -19.05 21.94
C ASP A 495 30.02 -18.28 22.06
N SER A 496 30.33 -17.80 23.26
CA SER A 496 31.56 -17.05 23.55
C SER A 496 32.85 -17.86 23.35
N SER A 497 32.77 -19.19 23.24
CA SER A 497 33.91 -20.05 22.89
C SER A 497 34.08 -20.21 21.38
N GLY A 498 33.17 -19.67 20.57
CA GLY A 498 33.13 -19.82 19.12
C GLY A 498 32.45 -21.12 18.68
N LYS A 499 31.85 -21.90 19.59
CA LYS A 499 31.12 -23.11 19.23
C LYS A 499 29.76 -22.73 18.65
N GLN A 500 29.44 -23.27 17.47
CA GLN A 500 28.12 -23.12 16.88
C GLN A 500 27.04 -23.74 17.79
N VAL A 501 26.07 -22.92 18.19
CA VAL A 501 24.93 -23.32 19.01
C VAL A 501 23.63 -23.41 18.22
N ALA A 502 23.53 -22.69 17.10
CA ALA A 502 22.40 -22.78 16.19
C ALA A 502 22.77 -22.25 14.79
N SER A 503 21.96 -22.63 13.79
CA SER A 503 22.04 -22.11 12.43
C SER A 503 20.68 -22.17 11.74
N GLY A 504 20.41 -21.22 10.85
CA GLY A 504 19.17 -21.20 10.08
C GLY A 504 19.29 -20.32 8.85
N LYS A 505 18.36 -20.48 7.90
CA LYS A 505 18.19 -19.49 6.84
C LYS A 505 17.55 -18.25 7.44
N MET A 506 18.08 -17.10 7.06
CA MET A 506 17.51 -15.81 7.44
C MET A 506 17.06 -15.12 6.17
N PRO A 507 15.75 -14.97 5.93
CA PRO A 507 15.28 -14.20 4.79
C PRO A 507 15.79 -12.77 4.90
N PHE A 508 16.04 -12.15 3.75
CA PHE A 508 16.28 -10.72 3.72
C PHE A 508 14.98 -9.99 4.10
N GLY A 509 15.05 -9.02 5.03
CA GLY A 509 13.98 -8.07 5.33
C GLY A 509 12.67 -8.68 5.83
#